data_AF-A0A9Q0F8N7-F1
#
_entry.id   AF-A0A9Q0F8N7-F1
#
_cell.length_a   1.000
_cell.length_b   1.000
_cell.length_c   1.000
_cell.angle_alpha   90.00
_cell.angle_beta   90.00
_cell.angle_gamma   90.00
#
_symmetry.space_group_name_H-M   'P 1'
#
loop_
_entity.id
_entity.type
_entity.pdbx_description
1 polymer ?
#
loop_
_entity_poly.entity_id
_entity_poly.type
_entity_poly.pdbx_seq_one_letter_code
_entity_poly.pdbx_strand_id
1 'polypeptide(L)'
;MAGKTVIISNQPYFYKKAELFPGSAFVIGADTAARLVNPKYYDGSYSKMLEILDGCKRTGCTFLVGGRNVDGVFKVLEDIDIPEVLKDMFVSIPAEQFRMDISSTEIRKKMGM
;
A
#
# COMPACT_ATOMS: atom_id res chain seq x y z
N MET A 1 29.19 -9.97 5.08
CA MET A 1 27.96 -9.31 4.59
C MET A 1 26.85 -10.33 4.68
N ALA A 2 25.87 -10.16 5.56
CA ALA A 2 24.68 -11.00 5.52
C ALA A 2 23.94 -10.69 4.20
N GLY A 3 23.70 -11.71 3.37
CA GLY A 3 22.96 -11.54 2.12
C GLY A 3 21.58 -10.96 2.41
N LYS A 4 21.06 -10.12 1.51
CA LYS A 4 19.67 -9.66 1.60
C LYS A 4 18.76 -10.80 1.14
N THR A 5 17.89 -11.29 2.02
CA THR A 5 16.84 -12.25 1.66
C THR A 5 15.79 -11.55 0.79
N VAL A 6 15.53 -12.10 -0.39
CA VAL A 6 14.46 -11.63 -1.29
C VAL A 6 13.38 -12.70 -1.33
N ILE A 7 12.12 -12.29 -1.15
CA ILE A 7 10.96 -13.16 -1.21
C ILE A 7 10.07 -12.71 -2.38
N ILE A 8 9.74 -13.65 -3.26
CA ILE A 8 8.81 -13.42 -4.38
C ILE A 8 7.56 -14.25 -4.11
N SER A 9 6.39 -13.62 -4.21
CA SER A 9 5.10 -14.28 -4.01
C SER A 9 4.11 -13.81 -5.06
N ASN A 10 3.30 -14.73 -5.57
CA ASN A 10 2.18 -14.45 -6.48
C ASN A 10 0.86 -14.18 -5.73
N GLN A 11 0.88 -14.11 -4.40
CA GLN A 11 -0.33 -13.85 -3.60
C GLN A 11 -0.90 -12.47 -3.97
N PRO A 12 -2.11 -12.36 -4.54
CA PRO A 12 -2.64 -11.08 -5.01
C PRO A 12 -2.99 -10.11 -3.89
N TYR A 13 -3.32 -10.61 -2.69
CA TYR A 13 -3.87 -9.78 -1.62
C TYR A 13 -2.89 -9.48 -0.49
N PHE A 14 -2.87 -8.24 -0.02
CA PHE A 14 -2.01 -7.82 1.10
C PHE A 14 -2.38 -8.50 2.42
N TYR A 15 -3.67 -8.69 2.72
CA TYR A 15 -4.09 -9.38 3.95
C TYR A 15 -3.57 -10.83 3.98
N LYS A 16 -3.48 -11.50 2.81
CA LYS A 16 -2.85 -12.83 2.71
C LYS A 16 -1.33 -12.80 2.85
N LYS A 17 -0.67 -11.73 2.43
CA LYS A 17 0.76 -11.55 2.71
C LYS A 17 1.01 -11.26 4.19
N ALA A 18 0.10 -10.55 4.85
CA ALA A 18 0.18 -10.29 6.29
C ALA A 18 0.05 -11.59 7.12
N GLU A 19 -0.74 -12.56 6.67
CA GLU A 19 -0.78 -13.92 7.25
C GLU A 19 0.58 -14.64 7.11
N LEU A 20 1.28 -14.44 5.99
CA LEU A 20 2.60 -15.06 5.73
C LEU A 20 3.75 -14.34 6.43
N PHE A 21 3.62 -13.02 6.65
CA PHE A 21 4.66 -12.15 7.18
C PHE A 21 4.11 -11.27 8.33
N PRO A 22 3.70 -11.88 9.45
CA PRO A 22 3.15 -11.13 10.59
C PRO A 22 4.16 -10.11 11.11
N GLY A 23 3.66 -8.96 11.60
CA GLY A 23 4.48 -7.85 12.10
C GLY A 23 5.24 -7.05 11.04
N SER A 24 5.04 -7.34 9.74
CA SER A 24 5.74 -6.63 8.66
C SER A 24 5.12 -5.27 8.34
N ALA A 25 5.97 -4.33 7.90
CA ALA A 25 5.54 -3.09 7.25
C ALA A 25 5.50 -3.27 5.73
N PHE A 26 4.35 -3.01 5.11
CA PHE A 26 4.18 -3.00 3.66
C PHE A 26 4.30 -1.58 3.13
N VAL A 27 5.30 -1.34 2.26
CA VAL A 27 5.44 -0.05 1.58
C VAL A 27 4.60 -0.06 0.31
N ILE A 28 3.68 0.90 0.20
CA ILE A 28 2.74 1.02 -0.92
C ILE A 28 2.58 2.48 -1.36
N GLY A 29 2.09 2.70 -2.58
CA GLY A 29 1.71 4.03 -3.04
C GLY A 29 0.28 4.40 -2.62
N ALA A 30 -0.02 5.70 -2.58
CA ALA A 30 -1.36 6.23 -2.28
C ALA A 30 -2.48 5.62 -3.15
N ASP A 31 -2.21 5.33 -4.43
CA ASP A 31 -3.16 4.65 -5.32
C ASP A 31 -3.54 3.25 -4.83
N THR A 32 -2.59 2.54 -4.23
CA THR A 32 -2.81 1.20 -3.68
C THR A 32 -3.51 1.26 -2.33
N ALA A 33 -3.18 2.23 -1.49
CA ALA A 33 -3.90 2.47 -0.24
C ALA A 33 -5.39 2.77 -0.51
N ALA A 34 -5.69 3.60 -1.51
CA ALA A 34 -7.07 3.88 -1.92
C ALA A 34 -7.81 2.63 -2.41
N ARG A 35 -7.13 1.70 -3.10
CA ARG A 35 -7.71 0.41 -3.49
C ARG A 35 -7.95 -0.52 -2.30
N LEU A 36 -7.05 -0.52 -1.32
CA LEU A 36 -7.21 -1.34 -0.11
C LEU A 36 -8.47 -0.97 0.67
N VAL A 37 -8.80 0.31 0.79
CA VAL A 37 -10.02 0.76 1.51
C VAL A 37 -11.22 1.00 0.59
N ASN A 38 -11.25 0.37 -0.59
CA ASN A 38 -12.37 0.49 -1.51
C ASN A 38 -13.22 -0.80 -1.55
N PRO A 39 -14.51 -0.75 -1.15
CA PRO A 39 -15.42 -1.90 -1.12
C PRO A 39 -15.56 -2.66 -2.45
N LYS A 40 -15.28 -2.01 -3.61
CA LYS A 40 -15.27 -2.67 -4.92
C LYS A 40 -14.36 -3.90 -4.96
N TYR A 41 -13.28 -3.93 -4.16
CA TYR A 41 -12.35 -5.06 -4.06
C TYR A 41 -12.79 -6.14 -3.05
N TYR A 42 -13.95 -5.95 -2.45
CA TYR A 42 -14.52 -6.78 -1.38
C TYR A 42 -15.98 -7.16 -1.70
N ASP A 43 -16.25 -7.51 -2.96
CA ASP A 43 -17.59 -7.81 -3.49
C ASP A 43 -18.60 -6.67 -3.29
N GLY A 44 -18.13 -5.42 -3.25
CA GLY A 44 -18.94 -4.24 -2.96
C GLY A 44 -19.30 -4.07 -1.48
N SER A 45 -18.81 -4.94 -0.60
CA SER A 45 -19.18 -4.94 0.82
C SER A 45 -18.17 -4.18 1.69
N TYR A 46 -18.64 -3.09 2.28
CA TYR A 46 -17.87 -2.30 3.25
C TYR A 46 -17.59 -3.07 4.54
N SER A 47 -18.55 -3.87 5.03
CA SER A 47 -18.34 -4.70 6.22
C SER A 47 -17.28 -5.77 6.00
N LYS A 48 -17.28 -6.42 4.82
CA LYS A 48 -16.26 -7.42 4.44
C LYS A 48 -14.87 -6.78 4.33
N MET A 49 -14.79 -5.57 3.78
CA MET A 49 -13.54 -4.81 3.73
C MET A 49 -13.00 -4.55 5.14
N LEU A 50 -13.83 -4.06 6.05
CA LEU A 50 -13.45 -3.83 7.44
C LEU A 50 -12.99 -5.12 8.11
N GLU A 51 -13.75 -6.21 7.99
CA GLU A 51 -13.42 -7.51 8.58
C GLU A 51 -12.04 -8.03 8.14
N ILE A 52 -11.76 -7.97 6.83
CA ILE A 52 -10.50 -8.45 6.27
C ILE A 52 -9.32 -7.57 6.69
N LEU A 53 -9.48 -6.24 6.65
CA LEU A 53 -8.41 -5.31 7.03
C LEU A 53 -8.17 -5.30 8.54
N ASP A 54 -9.20 -5.47 9.35
CA ASP A 54 -9.08 -5.65 10.80
C ASP A 54 -8.37 -6.97 11.13
N GLY A 55 -8.62 -8.04 10.36
CA GLY A 55 -7.82 -9.27 10.39
C GLY A 55 -6.33 -9.04 10.11
N CYS A 56 -6.02 -8.24 9.08
CA CYS A 56 -4.66 -7.83 8.75
C CYS A 56 -4.03 -6.97 9.87
N LYS A 57 -4.79 -6.05 10.47
CA LYS A 57 -4.34 -5.23 11.60
C LYS A 57 -3.95 -6.09 12.81
N ARG A 58 -4.71 -7.15 13.10
CA ARG A 58 -4.40 -8.09 14.19
C ARG A 58 -3.10 -8.88 14.00
N THR A 59 -2.56 -9.00 12.79
CA THR A 59 -1.24 -9.63 12.57
C THR A 59 -0.08 -8.69 12.95
N GLY A 60 -0.37 -7.45 13.36
CA GLY A 60 0.63 -6.42 13.65
C GLY A 60 1.22 -5.77 12.39
N CYS A 61 0.63 -6.02 11.22
CA CYS A 61 1.10 -5.42 9.98
C CYS A 61 0.68 -3.96 9.85
N THR A 62 1.55 -3.16 9.22
CA THR A 62 1.30 -1.75 8.93
C THR A 62 1.52 -1.45 7.45
N PHE A 63 0.91 -0.38 6.96
CA PHE A 63 1.09 0.13 5.61
C PHE A 63 1.78 1.48 5.66
N LEU A 64 3.00 1.55 5.12
CA LEU A 64 3.71 2.80 4.91
C LEU A 64 3.31 3.33 3.53
N VAL A 65 2.65 4.49 3.50
CA VAL A 65 2.03 5.04 2.31
C VAL A 65 2.86 6.19 1.76
N GLY A 66 3.53 5.93 0.64
CA GLY A 66 4.21 6.96 -0.13
C GLY A 66 3.24 7.73 -1.02
N GLY A 67 3.39 9.05 -1.07
CA GLY A 67 2.65 9.89 -2.00
C GLY A 67 2.93 9.49 -3.46
N ARG A 68 1.91 9.60 -4.32
CA ARG A 68 2.02 9.20 -5.73
C ARG A 68 1.27 10.16 -6.65
N ASN A 69 1.86 10.47 -7.80
CA ASN A 69 1.15 11.16 -8.86
C ASN A 69 0.19 10.18 -9.57
N VAL A 70 -1.12 10.50 -9.53
CA VAL A 70 -2.19 9.78 -10.20
C VAL A 70 -2.91 10.79 -11.08
N ASP A 71 -2.85 10.59 -12.40
CA ASP A 71 -3.50 11.45 -13.41
C ASP A 71 -3.17 12.95 -13.27
N GLY A 72 -1.93 13.27 -12.89
CA GLY A 72 -1.46 14.66 -12.72
C GLY A 72 -1.69 15.24 -11.33
N VAL A 73 -2.39 14.52 -10.44
CA VAL A 73 -2.64 14.94 -9.06
C VAL A 73 -1.77 14.12 -8.12
N PHE A 74 -0.96 14.79 -7.31
CA PHE A 74 -0.20 14.13 -6.26
C PHE A 74 -1.15 13.78 -5.10
N LYS A 75 -1.30 12.49 -4.84
CA LYS A 75 -2.14 11.94 -3.77
C LYS A 75 -1.27 11.46 -2.63
N VAL A 76 -1.64 11.82 -1.40
CA VAL A 76 -1.02 11.36 -0.15
C VAL A 76 -2.02 10.56 0.69
N LEU A 77 -1.59 10.03 1.84
CA LEU A 77 -2.46 9.24 2.72
C LEU A 77 -3.68 10.05 3.18
N GLU A 78 -3.47 11.32 3.44
CA GLU A 78 -4.46 12.26 3.97
C GLU A 78 -5.60 12.54 2.96
N ASP A 79 -5.38 12.26 1.68
CA ASP A 79 -6.40 12.38 0.63
C ASP A 79 -7.32 11.15 0.53
N ILE A 80 -7.08 10.11 1.33
CA ILE A 80 -7.78 8.83 1.27
C ILE A 80 -8.73 8.74 2.47
N ASP A 81 -9.99 8.44 2.18
CA ASP A 81 -11.00 8.20 3.22
C ASP A 81 -10.80 6.82 3.86
N ILE A 82 -10.02 6.78 4.94
CA ILE A 82 -9.73 5.57 5.70
C ILE A 82 -10.68 5.48 6.89
N PRO A 83 -11.40 4.34 7.05
CA PRO A 83 -12.25 4.11 8.21
C PRO A 83 -11.47 4.26 9.52
N GLU A 84 -12.04 4.95 10.50
CA GLU A 84 -11.39 5.28 11.78
C GLU A 84 -10.74 4.07 12.46
N VAL A 85 -11.43 2.93 12.43
CA VAL A 85 -10.97 1.67 13.05
C VAL A 85 -9.71 1.08 12.42
N LEU A 86 -9.35 1.52 11.21
CA LEU A 86 -8.18 1.08 10.46
C LEU A 86 -7.07 2.14 10.41
N LYS A 87 -7.31 3.40 10.81
CA LYS A 87 -6.35 4.50 10.57
C LYS A 87 -4.96 4.25 11.15
N ASP A 88 -4.89 3.64 12.33
CA ASP A 88 -3.63 3.34 13.03
C ASP A 88 -2.75 2.30 12.31
N MET A 89 -3.29 1.56 11.35
CA MET A 89 -2.49 0.63 10.53
C MET A 89 -1.83 1.32 9.32
N PHE A 90 -2.17 2.58 9.02
CA PHE A 90 -1.61 3.33 7.91
C PHE A 90 -0.74 4.49 8.41
N VAL A 91 0.47 4.60 7.87
CA VAL A 91 1.43 5.64 8.23
C VAL A 91 1.88 6.35 6.96
N SER A 92 1.74 7.67 6.92
CA SER A 92 2.16 8.49 5.79
C SER A 92 3.69 8.56 5.75
N ILE A 93 4.28 8.35 4.57
CA ILE A 93 5.69 8.67 4.32
C ILE A 93 5.73 10.13 3.84
N PRO A 94 6.43 11.04 4.55
CA PRO A 94 6.47 12.46 4.20
C PRO A 94 6.88 12.67 2.74
N ALA A 95 6.15 13.52 2.02
CA ALA A 95 6.39 13.77 0.60
C ALA A 95 7.78 14.36 0.35
N GLU A 96 8.32 15.11 1.31
CA GLU A 96 9.68 15.67 1.26
C GLU A 96 10.76 14.58 1.29
N GLN A 97 10.45 13.43 1.91
CA GLN A 97 11.33 12.27 1.99
C GLN A 97 11.10 11.28 0.84
N PHE A 98 9.89 11.28 0.26
CA PHE A 98 9.48 10.32 -0.76
C PHE A 98 8.62 10.95 -1.85
N ARG A 99 9.25 11.79 -2.67
CA ARG A 99 8.71 12.24 -3.95
C ARG A 99 9.54 11.64 -5.08
N MET A 100 9.12 10.48 -5.55
CA MET A 100 9.67 9.90 -6.79
C MET A 100 8.86 10.42 -7.98
N ASP A 101 9.29 11.53 -8.56
CA ASP A 101 8.77 12.04 -9.84
C ASP A 101 9.27 11.22 -11.06
N ILE A 102 9.80 10.02 -10.84
CA ILE A 102 10.35 9.16 -11.88
C ILE A 102 9.47 7.93 -12.04
N SER A 103 8.75 7.84 -13.17
CA SER A 103 8.00 6.64 -13.52
C SER A 103 8.89 5.57 -14.17
N SER A 104 8.53 4.30 -14.00
CA SER A 104 9.19 3.18 -14.70
C SER A 104 9.13 3.34 -16.23
N THR A 105 8.10 4.01 -16.72
CA THR A 105 7.92 4.33 -18.15
C THR A 105 8.95 5.35 -18.63
N GLU A 106 9.21 6.40 -17.86
CA GLU A 106 10.26 7.38 -18.18
C GLU A 106 11.66 6.76 -18.08
N ILE A 107 11.87 5.86 -17.12
CA ILE A 107 13.13 5.11 -17.02
C ILE A 107 13.35 4.26 -18.27
N ARG A 108 12.34 3.49 -18.72
CA ARG A 108 12.45 2.69 -19.95
C ARG A 108 12.74 3.56 -21.17
N LYS A 109 12.02 4.68 -21.33
CA LYS A 109 12.28 5.66 -22.39
C LYS A 109 13.71 6.24 -22.33
N LYS A 110 14.22 6.57 -21.13
CA LYS A 110 15.61 7.03 -20.94
C LYS A 110 16.64 5.94 -21.22
N MET A 111 16.30 4.68 -20.97
CA MET A 111 17.17 3.52 -21.19
C MET A 111 17.08 2.94 -22.62
N GLY A 112 16.29 3.56 -23.51
CA GLY A 112 16.15 3.11 -24.90
C GLY A 112 15.40 1.78 -25.06
N MET A 113 14.58 1.40 -24.08
CA MET A 113 13.66 0.25 -24.15
C MET A 113 12.22 0.68 -24.45
#